data_AF-A0A2R7Y7U2-F1
#
_entry.id   AF-A0A2R7Y7U2-F1
#
_cell.length_a   1.000
_cell.length_b   1.000
_cell.length_c   1.000
_cell.angle_alpha   90.00
_cell.angle_beta   90.00
_cell.angle_gamma   90.00
#
_symmetry.space_group_name_H-M   'P 1'
#
loop_
_entity.id
_entity.type
_entity.pdbx_description
1 polymer ?
#
loop_
_entity_poly.entity_id
_entity_poly.type
_entity_poly.pdbx_seq_one_letter_code
_entity_poly.pdbx_strand_id
1 'polypeptide(L)'
;MSALVKLRLSMLGIMALVIGIATLLVTAIMYALMPETDFAVLIYGSLAFIVLINVMQWLIGPKIIEAMYRVRPLKPHEYGWLVTSVERVAKASGLKKVPNVGIAEVSVPNAFAYGNLVFGYKVAVTRGLLEALPPEEVEAVIAHEVGHIRHRDVEVMMLISILPALLYWLGRTLIIFGGFGYSDRRRQASFIPVLAGFGLFAVSFLMNFFVLYISRLREHYADSNAVLTVDNGGRKLQRALARILIASGQLRNFRPSELNTASKLKAFLISDPEVGIAAGFRDIDSVVEWIKSRPRLSHMEIFSTHPDPAKRFRFIDSLEKEIRSRRGFLT
;
A
#
# COMPACT_ATOMS: atom_id res chain seq x y z
N MET A 1 23.07 12.35 -0.87
CA MET A 1 22.23 11.66 0.14
C MET A 1 21.54 10.48 -0.54
N SER A 2 21.59 9.26 0.00
CA SER A 2 20.99 8.09 -0.67
C SER A 2 19.48 8.22 -0.83
N ALA A 3 18.91 7.63 -1.88
CA ALA A 3 17.46 7.68 -2.11
C ALA A 3 16.66 7.19 -0.89
N LEU A 4 17.15 6.14 -0.22
CA LEU A 4 16.56 5.57 1.00
C LEU A 4 16.58 6.52 2.20
N VAL A 5 17.65 7.31 2.39
CA VAL A 5 17.74 8.27 3.50
C VAL A 5 16.78 9.44 3.28
N LYS A 6 16.68 9.93 2.03
CA LYS A 6 15.70 10.95 1.65
C LYS A 6 14.27 10.47 1.90
N LEU A 7 13.98 9.22 1.55
CA LEU A 7 12.70 8.57 1.82
C LEU A 7 12.38 8.54 3.32
N ARG A 8 13.34 8.09 4.15
CA ARG A 8 13.17 7.99 5.61
C ARG A 8 12.92 9.36 6.26
N LEU A 9 13.72 10.36 5.91
CA LEU A 9 13.58 11.71 6.45
C LEU A 9 12.25 12.36 6.03
N SER A 10 11.85 12.16 4.77
CA SER A 10 10.54 12.66 4.30
C SER A 10 9.38 12.00 5.04
N MET A 11 9.46 10.69 5.31
CA MET A 11 8.41 9.98 6.06
C MET A 11 8.31 10.49 7.50
N LEU A 12 9.44 10.59 8.20
CA LEU A 12 9.48 11.08 9.58
C LEU A 12 9.01 12.53 9.70
N GLY A 13 9.46 13.40 8.78
CA GLY A 13 9.05 14.80 8.74
C GLY A 13 7.55 14.97 8.51
N ILE A 14 6.98 14.23 7.55
CA ILE A 14 5.54 14.27 7.27
C ILE A 14 4.74 13.69 8.45
N MET A 15 5.18 12.58 9.04
CA MET A 15 4.53 12.03 10.23
C MET A 15 4.49 13.03 11.37
N ALA A 16 5.63 13.67 11.69
CA ALA A 16 5.71 14.67 12.75
C ALA A 16 4.81 15.88 12.47
N LEU A 17 4.78 16.35 11.21
CA LEU A 17 3.92 17.45 10.77
C LEU A 17 2.44 17.11 10.93
N VAL A 18 2.02 15.92 10.45
CA VAL A 18 0.63 15.46 10.50
C VAL A 18 0.16 15.29 11.94
N ILE A 19 0.97 14.64 12.79
CA ILE A 19 0.68 14.48 14.23
C ILE A 19 0.61 15.86 14.92
N GLY A 20 1.57 16.74 14.66
CA GLY A 20 1.65 18.06 15.27
C GLY A 20 0.44 18.94 14.92
N ILE A 21 0.10 19.04 13.63
CA ILE A 21 -1.05 19.83 13.16
C ILE A 21 -2.36 19.26 13.70
N ALA A 22 -2.56 17.94 13.64
CA ALA A 22 -3.78 17.32 14.14
C ALA A 22 -3.96 17.57 15.64
N THR A 23 -2.89 17.43 16.44
CA THR A 23 -2.91 17.67 17.89
C THR A 23 -3.22 19.13 18.21
N LEU A 24 -2.58 20.08 17.50
CA LEU A 24 -2.81 21.50 17.69
C LEU A 24 -4.24 21.91 17.34
N LEU A 25 -4.76 21.43 16.20
CA LEU A 25 -6.12 21.74 15.75
C LEU A 25 -7.18 21.21 16.70
N VAL A 26 -7.06 19.94 17.14
CA VAL A 26 -7.97 19.35 18.12
C VAL A 26 -7.95 20.16 19.41
N THR A 27 -6.77 20.52 19.91
CA THR A 27 -6.61 21.26 21.16
C THR A 27 -7.22 22.65 21.09
N ALA A 28 -6.94 23.41 20.01
CA ALA A 28 -7.43 24.76 19.82
C ALA A 28 -8.96 24.81 19.66
N ILE A 29 -9.54 23.91 18.86
CA ILE A 29 -10.98 23.86 18.61
C ILE A 29 -11.75 23.50 19.89
N MET A 30 -11.27 22.51 20.64
CA MET A 30 -11.92 22.10 21.88
C MET A 30 -11.84 23.19 22.97
N TYR A 31 -10.70 23.91 23.08
CA TYR A 31 -10.54 25.04 24.01
C TYR A 31 -11.54 26.16 23.72
N ALA A 32 -11.79 26.46 22.44
CA ALA A 32 -12.70 27.52 22.03
C ALA A 32 -14.19 27.20 22.25
N LEU A 33 -14.59 25.92 22.24
CA LEU A 33 -15.99 25.51 22.18
C LEU A 33 -16.59 25.06 23.51
N MET A 34 -15.78 24.47 24.40
CA MET A 34 -16.27 23.89 25.65
C MET A 34 -15.32 24.22 26.81
N PRO A 35 -15.20 25.52 27.18
CA PRO A 35 -14.26 25.95 28.22
C PRO A 35 -14.56 25.35 29.61
N GLU A 36 -15.79 24.87 29.85
CA GLU A 36 -16.23 24.36 31.16
C GLU A 36 -16.48 22.84 31.23
N THR A 37 -16.33 22.10 30.13
CA THR A 37 -16.30 20.63 30.22
C THR A 37 -14.94 20.18 30.72
N ASP A 38 -14.90 19.06 31.45
CA ASP A 38 -13.64 18.38 31.75
C ASP A 38 -13.05 17.83 30.44
N PHE A 39 -12.29 18.70 29.78
CA PHE A 39 -11.65 18.55 28.48
C PHE A 39 -10.88 17.23 28.36
N ALA A 40 -10.32 16.80 29.49
CA ALA A 40 -9.61 15.54 29.61
C ALA A 40 -10.53 14.35 29.31
N VAL A 41 -11.74 14.31 29.87
CA VAL A 41 -12.61 13.14 29.78
C VAL A 41 -13.08 12.89 28.34
N LEU A 42 -13.50 13.94 27.63
CA LEU A 42 -13.96 13.79 26.25
C LEU A 42 -12.81 13.36 25.33
N ILE A 43 -11.65 14.04 25.39
CA ILE A 43 -10.53 13.74 24.49
C ILE A 43 -9.89 12.40 24.82
N TYR A 44 -9.57 12.12 26.09
CA TYR A 44 -8.98 10.85 26.48
C TYR A 44 -9.95 9.68 26.27
N GLY A 45 -11.25 9.89 26.51
CA GLY A 45 -12.29 8.90 26.21
C GLY A 45 -12.39 8.59 24.71
N SER A 46 -12.37 9.63 23.86
CA SER A 46 -12.39 9.49 22.40
C SER A 46 -11.15 8.76 21.88
N LEU A 47 -9.97 9.17 22.37
CA LEU A 47 -8.70 8.57 22.00
C LEU A 47 -8.64 7.11 22.43
N ALA A 48 -9.04 6.81 23.67
CA ALA A 48 -9.10 5.45 24.19
C ALA A 48 -10.05 4.58 23.36
N PHE A 49 -11.24 5.08 23.03
CA PHE A 49 -12.19 4.37 22.18
C PHE A 49 -11.63 4.06 20.78
N ILE A 50 -10.99 5.04 20.14
CA ILE A 50 -10.47 4.87 18.78
C ILE A 50 -9.26 3.94 18.77
N VAL A 51 -8.36 4.08 19.74
CA VAL A 51 -7.24 3.15 19.91
C VAL A 51 -7.78 1.73 20.15
N LEU A 52 -8.77 1.56 21.03
CA LEU A 52 -9.40 0.26 21.28
C LEU A 52 -9.95 -0.36 19.99
N ILE A 53 -10.77 0.39 19.23
CA ILE A 53 -11.34 -0.10 17.97
C ILE A 53 -10.26 -0.44 16.94
N ASN A 54 -9.22 0.39 16.79
CA ASN A 54 -8.12 0.12 15.87
C ASN A 54 -7.33 -1.13 16.27
N VAL A 55 -7.07 -1.32 17.56
CA VAL A 55 -6.39 -2.52 18.08
C VAL A 55 -7.25 -3.76 17.85
N MET A 56 -8.56 -3.69 18.10
CA MET A 56 -9.49 -4.79 17.80
C MET A 56 -9.48 -5.14 16.31
N GLN A 57 -9.55 -4.14 15.43
CA GLN A 57 -9.47 -4.36 13.97
C GLN A 57 -8.13 -4.97 13.56
N TRP A 58 -7.02 -4.53 14.16
CA TRP A 58 -5.70 -5.09 13.89
C TRP A 58 -5.57 -6.55 14.33
N LEU A 59 -6.18 -6.92 15.46
CA LEU A 59 -6.18 -8.29 15.96
C LEU A 59 -7.04 -9.23 15.10
N ILE A 60 -8.22 -8.77 14.66
CA ILE A 60 -9.20 -9.58 13.92
C ILE A 60 -8.95 -9.56 12.41
N GLY A 61 -8.30 -8.51 11.90
CA GLY A 61 -8.03 -8.28 10.47
C GLY A 61 -7.46 -9.49 9.73
N PRO A 62 -6.44 -10.19 10.25
CA PRO A 62 -5.91 -11.39 9.60
C PRO A 62 -6.96 -12.49 9.38
N LYS A 63 -7.89 -12.67 10.32
CA LYS A 63 -8.99 -13.65 10.19
C LYS A 63 -10.02 -13.25 9.16
N ILE A 64 -10.30 -11.95 9.06
CA ILE A 64 -11.20 -11.41 8.03
C ILE A 64 -10.57 -11.64 6.65
N ILE A 65 -9.28 -11.34 6.48
CA ILE A 65 -8.56 -11.57 5.22
C ILE A 65 -8.55 -13.06 4.85
N GLU A 66 -8.25 -13.95 5.80
CA GLU A 66 -8.32 -15.42 5.60
C GLU A 66 -9.70 -15.85 5.08
N ALA A 67 -10.78 -15.36 5.70
CA ALA A 67 -12.14 -15.70 5.32
C ALA A 67 -12.53 -15.14 3.94
N MET A 68 -12.24 -13.86 3.67
CA MET A 68 -12.59 -13.19 2.41
C MET A 68 -11.90 -13.82 1.20
N TYR A 69 -10.61 -14.13 1.32
CA TYR A 69 -9.81 -14.72 0.25
C TYR A 69 -9.80 -16.25 0.28
N ARG A 70 -10.52 -16.86 1.21
CA ARG A 70 -10.55 -18.32 1.44
C ARG A 70 -9.14 -18.91 1.49
N VAL A 71 -8.27 -18.24 2.24
CA VAL A 71 -6.86 -18.62 2.33
C VAL A 71 -6.76 -19.93 3.09
N ARG A 72 -6.08 -20.89 2.48
CA ARG A 72 -5.73 -22.15 3.13
C ARG A 72 -4.21 -22.29 3.26
N PRO A 73 -3.72 -22.98 4.30
CA PRO A 73 -2.31 -23.33 4.38
C PRO A 73 -1.92 -24.26 3.22
N LEU A 74 -0.66 -24.19 2.79
CA LEU A 74 -0.14 -25.14 1.79
C LEU A 74 -0.05 -26.55 2.37
N LYS A 75 -0.38 -27.54 1.55
CA LYS A 75 -0.13 -28.95 1.87
C LYS A 75 1.37 -29.26 1.69
N PRO A 76 1.95 -30.23 2.43
CA PRO A 76 3.40 -30.51 2.41
C PRO A 76 4.04 -30.79 1.03
N HIS A 77 3.25 -31.19 0.03
CA HIS A 77 3.71 -31.52 -1.33
C HIS A 77 3.30 -30.48 -2.37
N GLU A 78 2.57 -29.44 -1.98
CA GLU A 78 2.00 -28.46 -2.89
C GLU A 78 2.92 -27.23 -2.94
N TYR A 79 3.34 -26.82 -4.15
CA TYR A 79 4.20 -25.64 -4.38
C TYR A 79 5.38 -25.50 -3.39
N GLY A 80 6.15 -26.58 -3.15
CA GLY A 80 7.28 -26.54 -2.21
C GLY A 80 8.30 -25.43 -2.50
N TRP A 81 8.51 -25.10 -3.79
CA TRP A 81 9.36 -23.99 -4.22
C TRP A 81 8.90 -22.63 -3.68
N LEU A 82 7.60 -22.45 -3.43
CA LEU A 82 7.01 -21.22 -2.90
C LEU A 82 7.43 -21.00 -1.44
N VAL A 83 7.38 -22.07 -0.64
CA VAL A 83 7.83 -22.06 0.76
C VAL A 83 9.32 -21.73 0.82
N THR A 84 10.13 -22.41 0.01
CA THR A 84 11.57 -22.15 -0.09
C THR A 84 11.88 -20.71 -0.55
N SER A 85 11.07 -20.17 -1.47
CA SER A 85 11.21 -18.79 -1.95
C SER A 85 10.93 -17.79 -0.81
N VAL A 86 9.83 -17.97 -0.07
CA VAL A 86 9.48 -17.12 1.09
C VAL A 86 10.57 -17.22 2.16
N GLU A 87 11.08 -18.40 2.46
CA GLU A 87 12.18 -18.60 3.43
C GLU A 87 13.45 -17.86 3.01
N ARG A 88 13.88 -18.03 1.75
CA ARG A 88 15.06 -17.36 1.19
C ARG A 88 14.91 -15.85 1.27
N VAL A 89 13.79 -15.32 0.79
CA VAL A 89 13.50 -13.89 0.76
C VAL A 89 13.37 -13.32 2.17
N ALA A 90 12.69 -14.02 3.09
CA ALA A 90 12.56 -13.60 4.49
C ALA A 90 13.93 -13.48 5.17
N LYS A 91 14.82 -14.46 4.95
CA LYS A 91 16.19 -14.44 5.45
C LYS A 91 17.00 -13.31 4.84
N ALA A 92 16.94 -13.12 3.52
CA ALA A 92 17.62 -12.04 2.82
C ALA A 92 17.12 -10.65 3.26
N SER A 93 15.83 -10.54 3.59
CA SER A 93 15.20 -9.31 4.11
C SER A 93 15.55 -9.05 5.59
N GLY A 94 16.17 -10.01 6.29
CA GLY A 94 16.51 -9.91 7.70
C GLY A 94 15.33 -10.07 8.65
N LEU A 95 14.31 -10.85 8.27
CA LEU A 95 13.21 -11.20 9.17
C LEU A 95 13.66 -12.22 10.23
N LYS A 96 13.23 -12.00 11.49
CA LYS A 96 13.49 -12.93 12.60
C LYS A 96 12.67 -14.22 12.53
N LYS A 97 11.47 -14.15 11.94
CA LYS A 97 10.55 -15.27 11.77
C LYS A 97 10.11 -15.31 10.32
N VAL A 98 10.12 -16.50 9.72
CA VAL A 98 9.61 -16.71 8.37
C VAL A 98 8.09 -16.59 8.40
N PRO A 99 7.47 -15.79 7.50
CA PRO A 99 6.02 -15.72 7.38
C PRO A 99 5.42 -17.05 6.93
N ASN A 100 4.27 -17.43 7.48
CA ASN A 100 3.57 -18.63 7.00
C ASN A 100 3.03 -18.39 5.58
N VAL A 101 3.08 -19.41 4.74
CA VAL A 101 2.64 -19.32 3.34
C VAL A 101 1.25 -19.94 3.19
N GLY A 102 0.38 -19.26 2.44
CA GLY A 102 -0.98 -19.71 2.13
C GLY A 102 -1.32 -19.58 0.65
N ILE A 103 -2.33 -20.33 0.21
CA ILE A 103 -2.93 -20.19 -1.12
C ILE A 103 -4.34 -19.63 -0.96
N ALA A 104 -4.64 -18.58 -1.72
CA ALA A 104 -5.98 -18.02 -1.85
C ALA A 104 -6.66 -18.60 -3.08
N GLU A 105 -7.84 -19.17 -2.89
CA GLU A 105 -8.61 -19.87 -3.94
C GLU A 105 -9.44 -18.89 -4.78
N VAL A 106 -8.76 -17.91 -5.38
CA VAL A 106 -9.33 -16.89 -6.26
C VAL A 106 -8.54 -16.83 -7.57
N SER A 107 -9.25 -16.58 -8.68
CA SER A 107 -8.70 -16.55 -10.04
C SER A 107 -8.06 -15.22 -10.41
N VAL A 108 -8.30 -14.15 -9.64
CA VAL A 108 -7.71 -12.84 -9.88
C VAL A 108 -6.23 -12.86 -9.45
N PRO A 109 -5.27 -12.56 -10.34
CA PRO A 109 -3.86 -12.56 -10.00
C PRO A 109 -3.51 -11.53 -8.92
N ASN A 110 -3.17 -12.04 -7.74
CA ASN A 110 -2.74 -11.24 -6.59
C ASN A 110 -1.82 -12.04 -5.65
N ALA A 111 -1.04 -11.34 -4.83
CA ALA A 111 -0.41 -11.84 -3.62
C ALA A 111 -0.50 -10.75 -2.55
N PHE A 112 -0.49 -11.14 -1.28
CA PHE A 112 -0.57 -10.16 -0.20
C PHE A 112 0.08 -10.67 1.08
N ALA A 113 0.81 -9.78 1.75
CA ALA A 113 1.23 -9.95 3.13
C ALA A 113 0.16 -9.48 4.12
N TYR A 114 -0.06 -10.25 5.18
CA TYR A 114 -0.99 -9.91 6.25
C TYR A 114 -0.56 -10.52 7.57
N GLY A 115 -1.29 -10.23 8.64
CA GLY A 115 -0.93 -10.66 9.99
C GLY A 115 -0.48 -9.49 10.85
N ASN A 116 0.02 -9.81 12.02
CA ASN A 116 0.41 -8.83 13.02
C ASN A 116 1.46 -9.39 13.97
N LEU A 117 2.03 -8.52 14.82
CA LEU A 117 3.05 -8.91 15.79
C LEU A 117 2.57 -9.99 16.79
N VAL A 118 1.27 -10.07 17.08
CA VAL A 118 0.69 -10.98 18.09
C VAL A 118 0.51 -12.39 17.53
N PHE A 119 -0.12 -12.53 16.36
CA PHE A 119 -0.45 -13.82 15.74
C PHE A 119 0.55 -14.25 14.66
N GLY A 120 1.56 -13.42 14.39
CA GLY A 120 2.55 -13.65 13.34
C GLY A 120 2.09 -13.13 11.99
N TYR A 121 3.07 -13.04 11.08
CA TYR A 121 2.85 -12.60 9.70
C TYR A 121 2.71 -13.79 8.76
N LYS A 122 1.99 -13.57 7.67
CA LYS A 122 1.68 -14.56 6.64
C LYS A 122 1.76 -13.90 5.26
N VAL A 123 2.08 -14.71 4.26
CA VAL A 123 2.04 -14.32 2.85
C VAL A 123 1.08 -15.28 2.15
N ALA A 124 0.09 -14.75 1.45
CA ALA A 124 -0.80 -15.55 0.63
C ALA A 124 -0.59 -15.24 -0.86
N VAL A 125 -0.64 -16.27 -1.69
CA VAL A 125 -0.59 -16.15 -3.14
C VAL A 125 -1.87 -16.72 -3.73
N THR A 126 -2.47 -16.01 -4.66
CA THR A 126 -3.69 -16.48 -5.33
C THR A 126 -3.37 -17.54 -6.37
N ARG A 127 -4.31 -18.45 -6.61
CA ARG A 127 -4.19 -19.42 -7.71
C ARG A 127 -4.03 -18.72 -9.06
N GLY A 128 -4.78 -17.63 -9.28
CA GLY A 128 -4.65 -16.82 -10.50
C GLY A 128 -3.24 -16.26 -10.73
N LEU A 129 -2.51 -15.89 -9.66
CA LEU A 129 -1.14 -15.41 -9.81
C LEU A 129 -0.17 -16.53 -10.21
N LEU A 130 -0.31 -17.71 -9.61
CA LEU A 130 0.51 -18.87 -9.91
C LEU A 130 0.29 -19.39 -11.33
N GLU A 131 -0.91 -19.21 -11.87
CA GLU A 131 -1.25 -19.56 -13.25
C GLU A 131 -0.77 -18.50 -14.26
N ALA A 132 -0.74 -17.21 -13.86
CA ALA A 132 -0.42 -16.10 -14.76
C ALA A 132 1.08 -15.78 -14.86
N LEU A 133 1.87 -16.06 -13.83
CA LEU A 133 3.28 -15.64 -13.74
C LEU A 133 4.23 -16.84 -13.61
N PRO A 134 5.42 -16.79 -14.22
CA PRO A 134 6.46 -17.80 -14.00
C PRO A 134 7.00 -17.71 -12.56
N PRO A 135 7.54 -18.81 -11.99
CA PRO A 135 7.99 -18.87 -10.59
C PRO A 135 8.97 -17.77 -10.18
N GLU A 136 9.89 -17.37 -11.07
CA GLU A 136 10.86 -16.31 -10.81
C GLU A 136 10.21 -14.92 -10.67
N GLU A 137 9.15 -14.66 -11.43
CA GLU A 137 8.39 -13.40 -11.35
C GLU A 137 7.52 -13.40 -10.08
N VAL A 138 6.94 -14.55 -9.73
CA VAL A 138 6.21 -14.74 -8.45
C VAL A 138 7.13 -14.52 -7.25
N GLU A 139 8.38 -15.02 -7.31
CA GLU A 139 9.36 -14.77 -6.25
C GLU A 139 9.61 -13.26 -6.03
N ALA A 140 9.73 -12.48 -7.11
CA ALA A 140 9.91 -11.04 -6.99
C ALA A 140 8.71 -10.34 -6.36
N VAL A 141 7.48 -10.80 -6.65
CA VAL A 141 6.25 -10.33 -5.98
C VAL A 141 6.27 -10.71 -4.50
N ILE A 142 6.65 -11.94 -4.15
CA ILE A 142 6.81 -12.36 -2.75
C ILE A 142 7.83 -11.48 -2.03
N ALA A 143 8.92 -11.11 -2.69
CA ALA A 143 9.91 -10.22 -2.12
C ALA A 143 9.41 -8.79 -1.90
N HIS A 144 8.48 -8.32 -2.74
CA HIS A 144 7.73 -7.10 -2.47
C HIS A 144 6.84 -7.27 -1.22
N GLU A 145 6.03 -8.34 -1.14
CA GLU A 145 5.13 -8.61 0.00
C GLU A 145 5.88 -8.80 1.33
N VAL A 146 6.99 -9.52 1.32
CA VAL A 146 7.88 -9.67 2.48
C VAL A 146 8.47 -8.32 2.88
N GLY A 147 8.67 -7.41 1.92
CA GLY A 147 9.04 -6.03 2.17
C GLY A 147 8.04 -5.30 3.07
N HIS A 148 6.73 -5.52 2.88
CA HIS A 148 5.71 -4.94 3.75
C HIS A 148 5.80 -5.47 5.20
N ILE A 149 6.10 -6.76 5.36
CA ILE A 149 6.32 -7.36 6.68
C ILE A 149 7.58 -6.79 7.33
N ARG A 150 8.67 -6.70 6.55
CA ARG A 150 9.98 -6.22 7.01
C ARG A 150 9.92 -4.78 7.50
N HIS A 151 9.11 -3.95 6.88
CA HIS A 151 8.97 -2.56 7.26
C HIS A 151 7.81 -2.29 8.23
N ARG A 152 6.99 -3.30 8.56
CA ARG A 152 5.81 -3.20 9.45
C ARG A 152 4.72 -2.28 8.93
N ASP A 153 4.36 -2.45 7.66
CA ASP A 153 3.42 -1.59 6.95
C ASP A 153 2.06 -1.55 7.63
N VAL A 154 1.57 -2.71 8.08
CA VAL A 154 0.29 -2.82 8.79
C VAL A 154 0.28 -1.95 10.05
N GLU A 155 1.32 -2.06 10.89
CA GLU A 155 1.42 -1.27 12.12
C GLU A 155 1.60 0.22 11.84
N VAL A 156 2.44 0.57 10.87
CA VAL A 156 2.69 1.97 10.49
C VAL A 156 1.42 2.62 9.96
N MET A 157 0.71 1.95 9.05
CA MET A 157 -0.53 2.46 8.46
C MET A 157 -1.66 2.53 9.48
N MET A 158 -1.75 1.59 10.42
CA MET A 158 -2.69 1.67 11.55
C MET A 158 -2.44 2.93 12.38
N LEU A 159 -1.20 3.15 12.83
CA LEU A 159 -0.85 4.30 13.68
C LEU A 159 -1.14 5.63 12.98
N ILE A 160 -0.81 5.74 11.71
CA ILE A 160 -1.07 6.95 10.91
C ILE A 160 -2.57 7.17 10.71
N SER A 161 -3.36 6.10 10.55
CA SER A 161 -4.81 6.19 10.30
C SER A 161 -5.63 6.56 11.54
N ILE A 162 -5.07 6.47 12.75
CA ILE A 162 -5.74 6.90 13.99
C ILE A 162 -6.09 8.39 13.96
N LEU A 163 -5.25 9.23 13.36
CA LEU A 163 -5.44 10.69 13.34
C LEU A 163 -6.67 11.14 12.55
N PRO A 164 -6.82 10.80 11.24
CA PRO A 164 -8.04 11.15 10.51
C PRO A 164 -9.28 10.51 11.15
N ALA A 165 -9.18 9.30 11.73
CA ALA A 165 -10.27 8.66 12.43
C ALA A 165 -10.70 9.43 13.69
N LEU A 166 -9.74 9.95 14.48
CA LEU A 166 -10.00 10.81 15.64
C LEU A 166 -10.69 12.11 15.27
N LEU A 167 -10.15 12.80 14.26
CA LEU A 167 -10.75 14.04 13.76
C LEU A 167 -12.18 13.81 13.26
N TYR A 168 -12.41 12.72 12.52
CA TYR A 168 -13.73 12.34 12.07
C TYR A 168 -14.67 12.08 13.26
N TRP A 169 -14.25 11.24 14.21
CA TRP A 169 -15.10 10.90 15.35
C TRP A 169 -15.46 12.14 16.19
N LEU A 170 -14.49 13.03 16.46
CA LEU A 170 -14.73 14.28 17.17
C LEU A 170 -15.69 15.21 16.39
N GLY A 171 -15.49 15.34 15.07
CA GLY A 171 -16.38 16.14 14.22
C GLY A 171 -17.82 15.62 14.23
N ARG A 172 -17.99 14.29 14.16
CA ARG A 172 -19.29 13.62 14.26
C ARG A 172 -19.94 13.88 15.62
N THR A 173 -19.18 13.74 16.70
CA THR A 173 -19.64 14.01 18.07
C THR A 173 -20.11 15.46 18.20
N LEU A 174 -19.34 16.45 17.75
CA LEU A 174 -19.74 17.85 17.80
C LEU A 174 -21.03 18.15 17.02
N ILE A 175 -21.21 17.56 15.83
CA ILE A 175 -22.43 17.75 15.04
C ILE A 175 -23.65 17.15 15.76
N ILE A 176 -23.52 15.95 16.31
CA ILE A 176 -24.61 15.27 17.01
C ILE A 176 -24.98 16.03 18.28
N PHE A 177 -24.03 16.36 19.15
CA PHE A 177 -24.30 17.07 20.40
C PHE A 177 -24.67 18.54 20.20
N GLY A 178 -24.22 19.17 19.10
CA GLY A 178 -24.61 20.53 18.74
C GLY A 178 -25.98 20.63 18.04
N GLY A 179 -26.34 19.64 17.23
CA GLY A 179 -27.59 19.61 16.46
C GLY A 179 -28.78 19.02 17.24
N PHE A 180 -28.53 18.01 18.07
CA PHE A 180 -29.51 17.50 19.03
C PHE A 180 -29.31 18.24 20.34
N GLY A 181 -29.95 19.40 20.48
CA GLY A 181 -29.98 20.13 21.75
C GLY A 181 -30.44 19.19 22.85
N TYR A 182 -29.51 18.77 23.72
CA TYR A 182 -29.83 17.97 24.88
C TYR A 182 -30.87 18.75 25.68
N SER A 183 -32.07 18.19 25.72
CA SER A 183 -33.29 18.73 26.29
C SER A 183 -33.06 19.26 27.71
N ASP A 184 -32.71 20.52 27.83
CA ASP A 184 -33.09 21.30 28.99
C ASP A 184 -33.42 22.73 28.56
N ARG A 185 -34.55 23.24 29.04
CA ARG A 185 -35.39 24.31 28.44
C ARG A 185 -34.78 25.71 28.48
N ARG A 186 -33.45 25.86 28.45
CA ARG A 186 -32.74 27.14 28.49
C ARG A 186 -31.52 27.27 27.58
N ARG A 187 -31.10 26.21 26.86
CA ARG A 187 -29.99 26.32 25.90
C ARG A 187 -30.51 26.22 24.47
N GLN A 188 -30.53 27.36 23.79
CA GLN A 188 -30.73 27.45 22.35
C GLN A 188 -29.71 26.52 21.66
N ALA A 189 -30.13 25.75 20.66
CA ALA A 189 -29.21 24.92 19.89
C ALA A 189 -28.07 25.80 19.36
N SER A 190 -26.84 25.58 19.84
CA SER A 190 -25.69 26.37 19.42
C SER A 190 -25.23 25.87 18.05
N PHE A 191 -25.31 26.73 17.04
CA PHE A 191 -24.84 26.45 15.69
C PHE A 191 -23.30 26.30 15.61
N ILE A 192 -22.59 26.82 16.61
CA ILE A 192 -21.11 26.89 16.63
C ILE A 192 -20.45 25.50 16.72
N PRO A 193 -20.81 24.58 17.65
CA PRO A 193 -20.32 23.20 17.64
C PRO A 193 -20.57 22.45 16.33
N VAL A 194 -21.73 22.67 15.70
CA VAL A 194 -22.07 22.03 14.42
C VAL A 194 -21.10 22.48 13.33
N LEU A 195 -20.85 23.80 13.21
CA LEU A 195 -19.90 24.35 12.26
C LEU A 195 -18.47 23.85 12.50
N ALA A 196 -18.04 23.79 13.77
CA ALA A 196 -16.74 23.24 14.13
C ALA A 196 -16.61 21.75 13.79
N GLY A 197 -17.68 20.97 13.96
CA GLY A 197 -17.70 19.57 13.56
C GLY A 197 -17.53 19.36 12.07
N PHE A 198 -18.16 20.20 11.23
CA PHE A 198 -17.89 20.23 9.78
C PHE A 198 -16.45 20.63 9.46
N GLY A 199 -15.88 21.57 10.22
CA GLY A 199 -14.46 21.92 10.14
C GLY A 199 -13.54 20.71 10.38
N LEU A 200 -13.81 19.93 11.44
CA LEU A 200 -13.06 18.71 11.75
C LEU A 200 -13.21 17.62 10.69
N PHE A 201 -14.38 17.49 10.06
CA PHE A 201 -14.56 16.61 8.91
C PHE A 201 -13.72 17.03 7.70
N ALA A 202 -13.68 18.33 7.38
CA ALA A 202 -12.84 18.84 6.32
C ALA A 202 -11.36 18.54 6.59
N VAL A 203 -10.89 18.77 7.83
CA VAL A 203 -9.50 18.43 8.23
C VAL A 203 -9.25 16.93 8.17
N SER A 204 -10.17 16.08 8.66
CA SER A 204 -10.06 14.62 8.57
C SER A 204 -9.93 14.16 7.11
N PHE A 205 -10.74 14.71 6.21
CA PHE A 205 -10.66 14.44 4.78
C PHE A 205 -9.30 14.86 4.21
N LEU A 206 -8.79 16.04 4.57
CA LEU A 206 -7.46 16.49 4.17
C LEU A 206 -6.35 15.55 4.68
N MET A 207 -6.48 15.05 5.92
CA MET A 207 -5.52 14.13 6.53
C MET A 207 -5.45 12.79 5.80
N ASN A 208 -6.54 12.32 5.19
CA ASN A 208 -6.52 11.09 4.39
C ASN A 208 -5.57 11.18 3.19
N PHE A 209 -5.36 12.34 2.58
CA PHE A 209 -4.35 12.49 1.51
C PHE A 209 -2.93 12.22 1.98
N PHE A 210 -2.62 12.54 3.25
CA PHE A 210 -1.34 12.21 3.85
C PHE A 210 -1.21 10.70 4.10
N VAL A 211 -2.28 10.04 4.54
CA VAL A 211 -2.33 8.57 4.66
C VAL A 211 -2.05 7.92 3.31
N LEU A 212 -2.72 8.37 2.25
CA LEU A 212 -2.52 7.89 0.89
C LEU A 212 -1.09 8.15 0.40
N TYR A 213 -0.53 9.33 0.69
CA TYR A 213 0.86 9.63 0.35
C TYR A 213 1.84 8.68 1.04
N ILE A 214 1.65 8.41 2.33
CA ILE A 214 2.52 7.49 3.07
C ILE A 214 2.35 6.07 2.53
N SER A 215 1.12 5.63 2.21
CA SER A 215 0.87 4.35 1.54
C SER A 215 1.70 4.21 0.25
N ARG A 216 1.73 5.24 -0.61
CA ARG A 216 2.55 5.19 -1.83
C ARG A 216 4.05 5.16 -1.55
N LEU A 217 4.49 5.80 -0.47
CA LEU A 217 5.88 5.74 -0.05
C LEU A 217 6.28 4.33 0.38
N ARG A 218 5.37 3.62 1.06
CA ARG A 218 5.55 2.24 1.49
C ARG A 218 5.75 1.27 0.33
N GLU A 219 5.02 1.46 -0.76
CA GLU A 219 5.23 0.69 -2.01
C GLU A 219 6.67 0.80 -2.53
N HIS A 220 7.27 1.99 -2.46
CA HIS A 220 8.68 2.16 -2.86
C HIS A 220 9.66 1.43 -1.92
N TYR A 221 9.36 1.31 -0.63
CA TYR A 221 10.15 0.48 0.29
C TYR A 221 10.01 -1.01 -0.02
N ALA A 222 8.80 -1.46 -0.34
CA ALA A 222 8.54 -2.85 -0.73
C ALA A 222 9.19 -3.20 -2.09
N ASP A 223 9.08 -2.31 -3.09
CA ASP A 223 9.79 -2.42 -4.37
C ASP A 223 11.31 -2.50 -4.16
N SER A 224 11.85 -1.69 -3.24
CA SER A 224 13.27 -1.74 -2.89
C SER A 224 13.67 -3.08 -2.26
N ASN A 225 12.79 -3.67 -1.44
CA ASN A 225 13.05 -4.97 -0.82
C ASN A 225 13.19 -6.06 -1.90
N ALA A 226 12.31 -6.08 -2.90
CA ALA A 226 12.39 -7.01 -4.01
C ALA A 226 13.71 -6.87 -4.80
N VAL A 227 14.12 -5.64 -5.12
CA VAL A 227 15.38 -5.36 -5.83
C VAL A 227 16.61 -5.83 -5.04
N LEU A 228 16.58 -5.71 -3.72
CA LEU A 228 17.72 -6.00 -2.85
C LEU A 228 17.84 -7.48 -2.46
N THR A 229 16.75 -8.23 -2.50
CA THR A 229 16.69 -9.59 -1.93
C THR A 229 16.55 -10.70 -2.97
N VAL A 230 16.20 -10.36 -4.21
CA VAL A 230 16.04 -11.31 -5.32
C VAL A 230 17.03 -10.96 -6.44
N ASP A 231 17.65 -11.99 -7.02
CA ASP A 231 18.54 -11.82 -8.17
C ASP A 231 17.78 -11.31 -9.40
N ASN A 232 18.25 -10.19 -9.96
CA ASN A 232 17.54 -9.42 -10.99
C ASN A 232 16.09 -9.08 -10.57
N GLY A 233 15.88 -8.84 -9.27
CA GLY A 233 14.57 -8.63 -8.66
C GLY A 233 13.79 -7.45 -9.26
N GLY A 234 14.46 -6.36 -9.66
CA GLY A 234 13.78 -5.22 -10.28
C GLY A 234 13.19 -5.55 -11.64
N ARG A 235 13.97 -6.16 -12.54
CA ARG A 235 13.45 -6.65 -13.83
C ARG A 235 12.31 -7.66 -13.65
N LYS A 236 12.48 -8.65 -12.75
CA LYS A 236 11.46 -9.67 -12.49
C LYS A 236 10.16 -9.06 -11.93
N LEU A 237 10.28 -8.10 -11.00
CA LEU A 237 9.12 -7.40 -10.44
C LEU A 237 8.41 -6.54 -11.50
N GLN A 238 9.13 -5.82 -12.35
CA GLN A 238 8.52 -5.04 -13.44
C GLN A 238 7.71 -5.93 -14.40
N ARG A 239 8.27 -7.09 -14.79
CA ARG A 239 7.57 -8.06 -15.64
C ARG A 239 6.34 -8.63 -14.95
N ALA A 240 6.47 -9.01 -13.68
CA ALA A 240 5.36 -9.49 -12.86
C ALA A 240 4.21 -8.47 -12.81
N LEU A 241 4.53 -7.21 -12.46
CA LEU A 241 3.55 -6.12 -12.41
C LEU A 241 2.90 -5.88 -13.78
N ALA A 242 3.67 -5.92 -14.87
CA ALA A 242 3.12 -5.79 -16.22
C ALA A 242 2.13 -6.93 -16.54
N ARG A 243 2.43 -8.18 -16.19
CA ARG A 243 1.51 -9.31 -16.37
C ARG A 243 0.25 -9.17 -15.51
N ILE A 244 0.39 -8.74 -14.27
CA ILE A 244 -0.75 -8.48 -13.37
C ILE A 244 -1.65 -7.41 -13.97
N LEU A 245 -1.09 -6.29 -14.45
CA LEU A 245 -1.85 -5.19 -15.08
C LEU A 245 -2.58 -5.62 -16.37
N ILE A 246 -2.01 -6.56 -17.12
CA ILE A 246 -2.65 -7.17 -18.29
C ILE A 246 -3.81 -8.06 -17.84
N ALA A 247 -3.54 -8.99 -16.92
CA ALA A 247 -4.49 -9.99 -16.47
C ALA A 247 -5.66 -9.39 -15.68
N SER A 248 -5.44 -8.28 -14.97
CA SER A 248 -6.49 -7.51 -14.28
C SER A 248 -7.34 -6.66 -15.23
N GLY A 249 -6.99 -6.59 -16.52
CA GLY A 249 -7.69 -5.77 -17.51
C GLY A 249 -7.39 -4.26 -17.40
N GLN A 250 -6.45 -3.85 -16.55
CA GLN A 250 -6.07 -2.44 -16.37
C GLN A 250 -5.33 -1.87 -17.59
N LEU A 251 -4.80 -2.73 -18.46
CA LEU A 251 -4.18 -2.35 -19.73
C LEU A 251 -5.05 -2.61 -20.97
N ARG A 252 -6.38 -2.56 -20.80
CA ARG A 252 -7.37 -2.78 -21.89
C ARG A 252 -7.14 -1.95 -23.17
N ASN A 253 -6.49 -0.79 -23.06
CA ASN A 253 -6.20 0.11 -24.19
C ASN A 253 -4.79 -0.06 -24.79
N PHE A 254 -3.96 -0.99 -24.30
CA PHE A 254 -2.65 -1.26 -24.88
C PHE A 254 -2.82 -1.83 -26.29
N ARG A 255 -2.33 -1.11 -27.31
CA ARG A 255 -2.24 -1.62 -28.67
C ARG A 255 -0.77 -1.92 -28.99
N PRO A 256 -0.42 -3.11 -29.50
CA PRO A 256 0.95 -3.41 -29.95
C PRO A 256 1.52 -2.39 -30.95
N SER A 257 0.66 -1.65 -31.66
CA SER A 257 1.02 -0.56 -32.58
C SER A 257 1.64 0.67 -31.91
N GLU A 258 1.52 0.83 -30.59
CA GLU A 258 2.08 1.94 -29.81
C GLU A 258 3.56 1.73 -29.42
N LEU A 259 4.16 0.61 -29.81
CA LEU A 259 5.60 0.36 -29.67
C LEU A 259 6.41 1.30 -30.58
N ASN A 260 7.55 1.81 -30.12
CA ASN A 260 8.46 2.68 -30.90
C ASN A 260 8.93 2.02 -32.21
N THR A 261 9.34 2.80 -33.21
CA THR A 261 9.75 2.32 -34.55
C THR A 261 10.76 1.17 -34.53
N ALA A 262 11.71 1.16 -33.58
CA ALA A 262 12.67 0.07 -33.41
C ALA A 262 12.02 -1.25 -32.96
N SER A 263 10.98 -1.18 -32.12
CA SER A 263 10.18 -2.32 -31.68
C SER A 263 9.14 -2.74 -32.73
N LYS A 264 8.66 -1.80 -33.57
CA LYS A 264 7.81 -2.10 -34.73
C LYS A 264 8.53 -3.01 -35.73
N LEU A 265 9.82 -2.76 -36.00
CA LEU A 265 10.63 -3.62 -36.87
C LEU A 265 10.80 -5.03 -36.29
N LYS A 266 10.98 -5.14 -34.97
CA LYS A 266 11.12 -6.45 -34.30
C LYS A 266 9.81 -7.24 -34.25
N ALA A 267 8.68 -6.55 -34.09
CA ALA A 267 7.33 -7.14 -34.18
C ALA A 267 6.96 -7.52 -35.64
N PHE A 268 7.44 -6.75 -36.62
CA PHE A 268 7.21 -7.02 -38.05
C PHE A 268 7.99 -8.24 -38.56
N LEU A 269 9.13 -8.59 -37.92
CA LEU A 269 9.95 -9.74 -38.29
C LEU A 269 9.43 -11.09 -37.74
N ILE A 270 8.36 -11.11 -36.93
CA ILE A 270 7.82 -12.32 -36.30
C ILE A 270 6.28 -12.30 -36.44
N SER A 271 5.79 -12.46 -37.66
CA SER A 271 4.36 -12.55 -37.95
C SER A 271 3.88 -14.01 -37.93
N ASP A 272 3.05 -14.35 -36.94
CA ASP A 272 2.13 -15.50 -37.00
C ASP A 272 0.71 -14.99 -36.67
N PRO A 273 -0.33 -15.24 -37.50
CA PRO A 273 -1.60 -14.50 -37.41
C PRO A 273 -2.68 -15.15 -36.52
N GLU A 274 -2.45 -16.32 -35.93
CA GLU A 274 -3.52 -17.10 -35.30
C GLU A 274 -3.27 -17.45 -33.83
N VAL A 275 -3.21 -16.46 -32.94
CA VAL A 275 -3.53 -16.74 -31.52
C VAL A 275 -4.14 -15.50 -30.86
N GLY A 276 -5.46 -15.51 -30.67
CA GLY A 276 -6.22 -14.43 -30.07
C GLY A 276 -5.79 -14.12 -28.63
N ILE A 277 -5.54 -12.83 -28.37
CA ILE A 277 -5.56 -12.06 -27.09
C ILE A 277 -4.67 -12.58 -25.92
N ALA A 278 -4.36 -13.86 -25.81
CA ALA A 278 -3.41 -14.45 -24.86
C ALA A 278 -1.96 -14.50 -25.41
N ALA A 279 -1.76 -14.50 -26.73
CA ALA A 279 -0.43 -14.54 -27.34
C ALA A 279 0.17 -13.17 -27.71
N GLY A 280 -0.61 -12.08 -27.58
CA GLY A 280 -0.17 -10.72 -27.96
C GLY A 280 0.93 -10.12 -27.08
N PHE A 281 1.35 -10.82 -26.03
CA PHE A 281 2.36 -10.36 -25.06
C PHE A 281 3.63 -11.23 -25.08
N ARG A 282 4.04 -11.74 -26.25
CA ARG A 282 5.27 -12.57 -26.39
C ARG A 282 6.51 -11.87 -25.83
N ASP A 283 6.58 -10.54 -25.90
CA ASP A 283 7.67 -9.75 -25.32
C ASP A 283 7.16 -8.86 -24.18
N ILE A 284 7.08 -9.42 -22.96
CA ILE A 284 6.70 -8.67 -21.75
C ILE A 284 7.65 -7.50 -21.46
N ASP A 285 8.91 -7.57 -21.89
CA ASP A 285 9.88 -6.48 -21.68
C ASP A 285 9.50 -5.25 -22.52
N SER A 286 8.90 -5.44 -23.71
CA SER A 286 8.36 -4.34 -24.52
C SER A 286 7.17 -3.62 -23.85
N VAL A 287 6.32 -4.36 -23.13
CA VAL A 287 5.21 -3.80 -22.35
C VAL A 287 5.75 -2.98 -21.19
N VAL A 288 6.78 -3.49 -20.51
CA VAL A 288 7.46 -2.79 -19.41
C VAL A 288 8.00 -1.44 -19.89
N GLU A 289 8.69 -1.39 -21.03
CA GLU A 289 9.19 -0.14 -21.60
C GLU A 289 8.08 0.81 -22.03
N TRP A 290 7.00 0.29 -22.63
CA TRP A 290 5.84 1.12 -22.95
C TRP A 290 5.19 1.71 -21.69
N ILE A 291 5.03 0.94 -20.61
CA ILE A 291 4.53 1.45 -19.32
C ILE A 291 5.41 2.59 -18.82
N LYS A 292 6.75 2.43 -18.87
CA LYS A 292 7.71 3.48 -18.45
C LYS A 292 7.58 4.77 -19.26
N SER A 293 7.24 4.66 -20.55
CA SER A 293 7.12 5.79 -21.47
C SER A 293 5.89 6.68 -21.21
N ARG A 294 4.90 6.18 -20.47
CA ARG A 294 3.66 6.92 -20.18
C ARG A 294 3.92 8.20 -19.38
N PRO A 295 3.18 9.30 -19.67
CA PRO A 295 3.29 10.52 -18.89
C PRO A 295 2.85 10.27 -17.44
N ARG A 296 3.43 11.02 -16.50
CA ARG A 296 3.05 10.93 -15.08
C ARG A 296 1.64 11.46 -14.90
N LEU A 297 0.68 10.58 -14.60
CA LEU A 297 -0.69 10.98 -14.26
C LEU A 297 -0.75 11.53 -12.83
N SER A 298 -0.39 12.81 -12.67
CA SER A 298 -0.20 13.43 -11.35
C SER A 298 -1.50 13.60 -10.54
N HIS A 299 -2.66 13.74 -11.18
CA HIS A 299 -3.92 14.07 -10.48
C HIS A 299 -4.67 12.82 -10.00
N MET A 300 -4.61 11.73 -10.77
CA MET A 300 -5.20 10.44 -10.38
C MET A 300 -4.45 9.80 -9.19
N GLU A 301 -3.13 10.06 -9.07
CA GLU A 301 -2.29 9.48 -8.01
C GLU A 301 -2.69 9.99 -6.61
N ILE A 302 -3.29 11.18 -6.51
CA ILE A 302 -3.61 11.82 -5.22
C ILE A 302 -4.63 10.99 -4.42
N PHE A 303 -5.56 10.33 -5.10
CA PHE A 303 -6.63 9.50 -4.52
C PHE A 303 -6.29 7.99 -4.48
N SER A 304 -5.06 7.61 -4.86
CA SER A 304 -4.64 6.20 -4.94
C SER A 304 -3.73 5.79 -3.79
N THR A 305 -3.93 4.57 -3.27
CA THR A 305 -3.04 3.92 -2.29
C THR A 305 -1.74 3.43 -2.91
N HIS A 306 -1.73 3.19 -4.22
CA HIS A 306 -0.55 2.76 -4.99
C HIS A 306 -0.07 3.87 -5.93
N PRO A 307 1.25 4.05 -6.08
CA PRO A 307 1.80 4.98 -7.05
C PRO A 307 1.56 4.47 -8.46
N ASP A 308 1.55 5.41 -9.41
CA ASP A 308 1.39 5.11 -10.83
C ASP A 308 2.43 4.05 -11.30
N PRO A 309 2.04 3.04 -12.10
CA PRO A 309 2.95 2.00 -12.56
C PRO A 309 4.21 2.53 -13.27
N ALA A 310 4.10 3.57 -14.09
CA ALA A 310 5.25 4.17 -14.77
C ALA A 310 6.21 4.85 -13.80
N LYS A 311 5.70 5.38 -12.69
CA LYS A 311 6.53 5.94 -11.60
C LYS A 311 7.24 4.84 -10.83
N ARG A 312 6.55 3.74 -10.50
CA ARG A 312 7.15 2.55 -9.87
C ARG A 312 8.28 1.96 -10.70
N PHE A 313 8.05 1.77 -12.00
CA PHE A 313 9.03 1.12 -12.87
C PHE A 313 10.31 1.96 -13.00
N ARG A 314 10.17 3.29 -13.19
CA ARG A 314 11.31 4.20 -13.20
C ARG A 314 12.05 4.28 -11.87
N PHE A 315 11.33 4.18 -10.76
CA PHE A 315 11.95 4.10 -9.44
C PHE A 315 12.83 2.84 -9.32
N ILE A 316 12.30 1.69 -9.71
CA ILE A 316 13.05 0.41 -9.73
C ILE A 316 14.33 0.54 -10.58
N ASP A 317 14.23 1.08 -11.80
CA ASP A 317 15.41 1.28 -12.68
C ASP A 317 16.46 2.20 -12.04
N SER A 318 16.00 3.29 -11.40
CA SER A 318 16.89 4.23 -10.73
C SER A 318 17.63 3.59 -9.54
N LEU A 319 16.94 2.71 -8.80
CA LEU A 319 17.51 1.99 -7.68
C LEU A 319 18.53 0.95 -8.14
N GLU A 320 18.21 0.18 -9.19
CA GLU A 320 19.17 -0.77 -9.78
C GLU A 320 20.43 -0.05 -10.28
N LYS A 321 20.27 1.12 -10.93
CA LYS A 321 21.41 1.95 -11.37
C LYS A 321 22.25 2.43 -10.20
N GLU A 322 21.64 2.86 -9.08
CA GLU A 322 22.36 3.28 -7.87
C GLU A 322 23.11 2.11 -7.21
N ILE A 323 22.52 0.90 -7.19
CA ILE A 323 23.18 -0.29 -6.62
C ILE A 323 24.36 -0.71 -7.50
N ARG A 324 24.19 -0.73 -8.83
CA ARG A 324 25.25 -1.08 -9.78
C ARG A 324 26.42 -0.09 -9.70
N SER A 325 26.14 1.21 -9.63
CA SER A 325 27.21 2.20 -9.49
C SER A 325 28.00 1.98 -8.20
N ARG A 326 27.33 1.80 -7.07
CA ARG A 326 27.98 1.53 -5.77
C ARG A 326 28.83 0.26 -5.78
N ARG A 327 28.37 -0.81 -6.43
CA ARG A 327 29.15 -2.06 -6.55
C ARG A 327 30.39 -1.89 -7.44
N GLY A 328 30.28 -1.12 -8.52
CA GLY A 328 31.41 -0.82 -9.42
C GLY A 328 32.47 0.10 -8.80
N PHE A 329 32.17 0.79 -7.69
CA PHE A 329 33.17 1.55 -6.91
C PHE A 329 33.89 0.69 -5.85
N LEU A 330 33.45 -0.55 -5.61
CA LEU A 330 34.00 -1.45 -4.57
C LEU A 330 34.83 -2.61 -5.17
N THR A 331 35.08 -2.58 -6.48
CA THR A 331 35.92 -3.51 -7.25
C THR A 331 37.08 -2.76 -7.86
#